data_AF-A0A2E0D093-F1
#
_entry.id   AF-A0A2E0D093-F1
#
_cell.length_a   1.000
_cell.length_b   1.000
_cell.length_c   1.000
_cell.angle_alpha   90.00
_cell.angle_beta   90.00
_cell.angle_gamma   90.00
#
_symmetry.space_group_name_H-M   'P 1'
#
loop_
_entity.id
_entity.type
_entity.pdbx_description
1 polymer ?
#
loop_
_entity_poly.entity_id
_entity_poly.type
_entity_poly.pdbx_seq_one_letter_code
_entity_poly.pdbx_strand_id
1 'polypeptide(L)'
;MVIELVSENERTGQNFLSILNDIKRRPEDAAKELGISTNEVNEIIQGKRELTFDIVKRAIEIWPVNKRDFFIIEDDCIDGIKVMTVNDSKKSKRIMKRAGKPYYEYRDTVMSTVAPFRPEWILELCIVDDNEPTNPDVQWNNGHFMHQFTYFIGEVNFYYQDSDGEKKVAIMNTGDSMYITPFTSHSFATRKGAKENGLILALTYGGQLTGDIQQELSALSIKLGSNFALDFSSNSSASAALLNYHRKISNFTLKELSKNTLITIDDLKLFESGSKLPSFSELKKLANALTINVRDLLPNDKTENKVIVKYYDEGQTWFYPEDNNSYEFHELASTSALPFSKSFEIKVNNSDNSELDLESGLHQYVYNIGKNPISLTWKLNDKIFTKLINPNDSLYLKPFIKHNFRGNGKLLILRIGGKIPGDSQRELSIVGKKNTERAISETMLWFDSKGKN
;
A
#
# COMPACT_ATOMS: atom_id res chain seq x y z
N MET A 1 1.30 17.65 -17.23
CA MET A 1 0.77 16.98 -18.42
C MET A 1 -0.57 16.40 -18.00
N VAL A 2 -1.65 17.00 -18.48
CA VAL A 2 -3.02 16.65 -18.09
C VAL A 2 -3.36 15.39 -18.88
N ILE A 3 -3.45 14.25 -18.22
CA ILE A 3 -4.12 13.09 -18.80
C ILE A 3 -5.60 13.43 -18.70
N GLU A 4 -6.24 13.77 -19.82
CA GLU A 4 -7.69 13.87 -19.90
C GLU A 4 -8.29 12.54 -19.39
N LEU A 5 -9.41 12.59 -18.68
CA LEU A 5 -10.08 11.39 -18.19
C LEU A 5 -10.59 10.58 -19.40
N VAL A 6 -9.76 9.65 -19.86
CA VAL A 6 -10.05 8.68 -20.91
C VAL A 6 -11.15 7.75 -20.40
N SER A 7 -12.14 7.43 -21.24
CA SER A 7 -13.24 6.54 -20.87
C SER A 7 -12.75 5.13 -20.50
N GLU A 8 -13.53 4.39 -19.73
CA GLU A 8 -13.18 3.01 -19.35
C GLU A 8 -13.00 2.08 -20.56
N ASN A 9 -13.84 2.26 -21.59
CA ASN A 9 -13.72 1.50 -22.84
C ASN A 9 -12.42 1.82 -23.59
N GLU A 10 -12.02 3.08 -23.66
CA GLU A 10 -10.75 3.48 -24.27
C GLU A 10 -9.56 2.93 -23.49
N ARG A 11 -9.57 2.98 -22.14
CA ARG A 11 -8.53 2.35 -21.31
C ARG A 11 -8.48 0.84 -21.52
N THR A 12 -9.63 0.18 -21.67
CA THR A 12 -9.69 -1.25 -21.99
C THR A 12 -9.10 -1.54 -23.36
N GLY A 13 -9.39 -0.71 -24.36
CA GLY A 13 -8.81 -0.80 -25.70
C GLY A 13 -7.29 -0.60 -25.72
N GLN A 14 -6.78 0.38 -24.97
CA GLN A 14 -5.35 0.64 -24.79
C GLN A 14 -4.65 -0.52 -24.07
N ASN A 15 -5.27 -1.09 -23.04
CA ASN A 15 -4.77 -2.29 -22.37
C ASN A 15 -4.72 -3.49 -23.33
N PHE A 16 -5.77 -3.71 -24.12
CA PHE A 16 -5.80 -4.75 -25.13
C PHE A 16 -4.71 -4.56 -26.19
N LEU A 17 -4.49 -3.33 -26.65
CA LEU A 17 -3.39 -2.98 -27.55
C LEU A 17 -2.02 -3.30 -26.94
N SER A 18 -1.81 -2.99 -25.66
CA SER A 18 -0.56 -3.33 -24.95
C SER A 18 -0.29 -4.82 -24.99
N ILE A 19 -1.30 -5.65 -24.66
CA ILE A 19 -1.19 -7.11 -24.72
C ILE A 19 -0.75 -7.55 -26.13
N LEU A 20 -1.43 -7.06 -27.17
CA LEU A 20 -1.10 -7.40 -28.56
C LEU A 20 0.33 -6.98 -28.94
N ASN A 21 0.78 -5.80 -28.51
CA ASN A 21 2.13 -5.31 -28.74
C ASN A 21 3.18 -6.21 -28.08
N ASP A 22 2.92 -6.70 -26.88
CA ASP A 22 3.86 -7.53 -26.12
C ASP A 22 4.05 -8.90 -26.78
N ILE A 23 2.96 -9.53 -27.22
CA ILE A 23 3.00 -10.82 -27.93
C ILE A 23 3.23 -10.71 -29.44
N LYS A 24 3.52 -9.49 -29.95
CA LYS A 24 3.82 -9.22 -31.37
C LYS A 24 2.69 -9.66 -32.31
N ARG A 25 1.46 -9.25 -32.00
CA ARG A 25 0.28 -9.49 -32.85
C ARG A 25 -0.22 -8.17 -33.43
N ARG A 26 -0.30 -8.10 -34.76
CA ARG A 26 -0.99 -7.00 -35.45
C ARG A 26 -2.50 -7.23 -35.37
N PRO A 27 -3.34 -6.22 -35.62
CA PRO A 27 -4.78 -6.40 -35.62
C PRO A 27 -5.27 -7.54 -36.53
N GLU A 28 -4.64 -7.73 -37.69
CA GLU A 28 -4.96 -8.84 -38.61
C GLU A 28 -4.54 -10.22 -38.07
N ASP A 29 -3.46 -10.31 -37.31
CA ASP A 29 -3.01 -11.57 -36.70
C ASP A 29 -3.97 -11.95 -35.57
N ALA A 30 -4.30 -10.98 -34.70
CA ALA A 30 -5.27 -11.16 -33.63
C ALA A 30 -6.66 -11.54 -34.17
N ALA A 31 -7.13 -10.87 -35.22
CA ALA A 31 -8.41 -11.17 -35.85
C ALA A 31 -8.47 -12.62 -36.36
N LYS A 32 -7.43 -13.05 -37.09
CA LYS A 32 -7.33 -14.41 -37.62
C LYS A 32 -7.30 -15.46 -36.51
N GLU A 33 -6.46 -15.26 -35.49
CA GLU A 33 -6.27 -16.22 -34.40
C GLU A 33 -7.50 -16.32 -33.48
N LEU A 34 -8.15 -15.18 -33.21
CA LEU A 34 -9.34 -15.13 -32.36
C LEU A 34 -10.62 -15.43 -33.13
N GLY A 35 -10.61 -15.53 -34.47
CA GLY A 35 -11.80 -15.78 -35.28
C GLY A 35 -12.81 -14.63 -35.20
N ILE A 36 -12.32 -13.39 -35.31
CA ILE A 36 -13.11 -12.16 -35.42
C ILE A 36 -12.62 -11.32 -36.59
N SER A 37 -13.31 -10.23 -36.92
CA SER A 37 -12.85 -9.36 -38.02
C SER A 37 -11.75 -8.41 -37.56
N THR A 38 -10.84 -8.01 -38.48
CA THR A 38 -9.84 -6.98 -38.20
C THR A 38 -10.47 -5.65 -37.81
N ASN A 39 -11.64 -5.32 -38.37
CA ASN A 39 -12.40 -4.13 -37.99
C ASN A 39 -12.84 -4.20 -36.52
N GLU A 40 -13.35 -5.35 -36.08
CA GLU A 40 -13.76 -5.57 -34.68
C GLU A 40 -12.57 -5.42 -33.72
N VAL A 41 -11.41 -5.97 -34.06
CA VAL A 41 -10.17 -5.76 -33.26
C VAL A 41 -9.84 -4.27 -33.15
N ASN A 42 -9.87 -3.54 -34.26
CA ASN A 42 -9.56 -2.11 -34.28
C ASN A 42 -10.60 -1.28 -33.50
N GLU A 43 -11.90 -1.62 -33.58
CA GLU A 43 -12.95 -0.98 -32.80
C GLU A 43 -12.75 -1.18 -31.29
N ILE A 44 -12.32 -2.37 -30.87
CA ILE A 44 -11.97 -2.66 -29.47
C ILE A 44 -10.77 -1.81 -29.04
N ILE A 45 -9.69 -1.82 -29.82
CA ILE A 45 -8.48 -1.02 -29.53
C ILE A 45 -8.83 0.47 -29.38
N GLN A 46 -9.73 0.99 -30.21
CA GLN A 46 -10.18 2.38 -30.18
C GLN A 46 -11.20 2.69 -29.08
N GLY A 47 -11.62 1.71 -28.28
CA GLY A 47 -12.66 1.88 -27.26
C GLY A 47 -14.07 2.08 -27.83
N LYS A 48 -14.28 1.84 -29.14
CA LYS A 48 -15.59 1.97 -29.81
C LYS A 48 -16.46 0.74 -29.65
N ARG A 49 -15.85 -0.39 -29.27
CA ARG A 49 -16.53 -1.65 -29.03
C ARG A 49 -15.98 -2.31 -27.77
N GLU A 50 -16.86 -2.93 -27.01
CA GLU A 50 -16.50 -3.66 -25.79
C GLU A 50 -15.66 -4.91 -26.12
N LEU A 51 -14.62 -5.15 -25.31
CA LEU A 51 -13.90 -6.42 -25.32
C LEU A 51 -14.74 -7.48 -24.57
N THR A 52 -15.40 -8.36 -25.33
CA THR A 52 -16.31 -9.35 -24.72
C THR A 52 -15.57 -10.50 -24.04
N PHE A 53 -16.24 -11.12 -23.08
CA PHE A 53 -15.69 -12.29 -22.38
C PHE A 53 -15.40 -13.47 -23.32
N ASP A 54 -16.16 -13.64 -24.40
CA ASP A 54 -15.92 -14.70 -25.40
C ASP A 54 -14.62 -14.47 -26.19
N ILE A 55 -14.27 -13.21 -26.46
CA ILE A 55 -12.97 -12.88 -27.06
C ILE A 55 -11.85 -13.20 -26.08
N VAL A 56 -12.00 -12.79 -24.81
CA VAL A 56 -11.02 -13.09 -23.74
C VAL A 56 -10.84 -14.61 -23.57
N LYS A 57 -11.93 -15.38 -23.57
CA LYS A 57 -11.87 -16.84 -23.46
C LYS A 57 -11.07 -17.47 -24.60
N ARG A 58 -11.33 -17.06 -25.85
CA ARG A 58 -10.55 -17.52 -27.01
C ARG A 58 -9.08 -17.13 -26.90
N ALA A 59 -8.79 -15.92 -26.41
CA ALA A 59 -7.41 -15.44 -26.26
C ALA A 59 -6.60 -16.28 -25.25
N ILE A 60 -7.15 -16.56 -24.06
CA ILE A 60 -6.43 -17.33 -23.03
C ILE A 60 -6.26 -18.82 -23.39
N GLU A 61 -7.01 -19.33 -24.37
CA GLU A 61 -6.86 -20.69 -24.88
C GLU A 61 -5.62 -20.84 -25.79
N ILE A 62 -5.18 -19.76 -26.44
CA ILE A 62 -4.12 -19.81 -27.47
C ILE A 62 -2.91 -18.92 -27.18
N TRP A 63 -3.05 -17.91 -26.33
CA TRP A 63 -1.99 -16.99 -25.93
C TRP A 63 -1.59 -17.22 -24.47
N PRO A 64 -0.31 -17.01 -24.11
CA PRO A 64 0.18 -17.17 -22.75
C PRO A 64 -0.16 -15.95 -21.89
N VAL A 65 -1.45 -15.64 -21.78
CA VAL A 65 -2.02 -14.51 -21.04
C VAL A 65 -3.13 -15.02 -20.12
N ASN A 66 -3.39 -14.31 -19.04
CA ASN A 66 -4.40 -14.68 -18.06
C ASN A 66 -5.70 -13.91 -18.29
N LYS A 67 -6.82 -14.48 -17.84
CA LYS A 67 -8.13 -13.82 -17.89
C LYS A 67 -8.07 -12.40 -17.30
N ARG A 68 -7.35 -12.24 -16.18
CA ARG A 68 -7.26 -10.98 -15.44
C ARG A 68 -6.51 -9.88 -16.18
N ASP A 69 -5.63 -10.23 -17.12
CA ASP A 69 -4.81 -9.25 -17.85
C ASP A 69 -5.69 -8.36 -18.74
N PHE A 70 -6.90 -8.84 -19.10
CA PHE A 70 -7.88 -8.12 -19.91
C PHE A 70 -8.83 -7.22 -19.11
N PHE A 71 -8.87 -7.34 -17.78
CA PHE A 71 -9.80 -6.58 -16.93
C PHE A 71 -9.03 -5.52 -16.15
N ILE A 72 -9.21 -4.25 -16.56
CA ILE A 72 -8.60 -3.11 -15.91
C ILE A 72 -9.29 -2.80 -14.56
N ILE A 73 -8.61 -2.03 -13.72
CA ILE A 73 -9.21 -1.47 -12.51
C ILE A 73 -10.15 -0.32 -12.91
N GLU A 74 -11.43 -0.45 -12.54
CA GLU A 74 -12.44 0.61 -12.66
C GLU A 74 -12.03 1.81 -11.79
N ASP A 75 -12.16 3.03 -12.33
CA ASP A 75 -11.85 4.24 -11.58
C ASP A 75 -13.08 4.82 -10.88
N ASP A 76 -13.31 4.40 -9.64
CA ASP A 76 -14.43 4.90 -8.82
C ASP A 76 -14.17 6.25 -8.13
N CYS A 77 -13.08 6.94 -8.52
CA CYS A 77 -12.59 8.17 -7.91
C CYS A 77 -12.22 9.21 -8.99
N ILE A 78 -13.14 9.44 -9.93
CA ILE A 78 -12.92 10.28 -11.12
C ILE A 78 -12.52 11.73 -10.81
N ASP A 79 -13.01 12.28 -9.69
CA ASP A 79 -12.70 13.66 -9.26
C ASP A 79 -11.41 13.74 -8.43
N GLY A 80 -10.65 12.64 -8.35
CA GLY A 80 -9.41 12.54 -7.57
C GLY A 80 -9.61 12.38 -6.07
N ILE A 81 -10.83 12.63 -5.58
CA ILE A 81 -11.24 12.43 -4.20
C ILE A 81 -12.57 11.68 -4.15
N LYS A 82 -12.64 10.66 -3.30
CA LYS A 82 -13.89 9.94 -2.98
C LYS A 82 -14.24 10.17 -1.52
N VAL A 83 -15.51 10.42 -1.23
CA VAL A 83 -15.98 10.69 0.15
C VAL A 83 -17.04 9.68 0.52
N MET A 84 -16.97 9.18 1.75
CA MET A 84 -18.00 8.36 2.38
C MET A 84 -18.50 9.05 3.63
N THR A 85 -19.82 9.29 3.68
CA THR A 85 -20.43 9.99 4.81
C THR A 85 -20.58 9.10 6.03
N VAL A 86 -20.68 9.70 7.22
CA VAL A 86 -21.02 8.97 8.45
C VAL A 86 -22.33 8.18 8.33
N ASN A 87 -23.29 8.68 7.56
CA ASN A 87 -24.57 7.99 7.34
C ASN A 87 -24.39 6.75 6.46
N ASP A 88 -23.51 6.80 5.46
CA ASP A 88 -23.20 5.63 4.64
C ASP A 88 -22.39 4.60 5.42
N SER A 89 -21.46 5.04 6.27
CA SER A 89 -20.77 4.17 7.23
C SER A 89 -21.74 3.47 8.19
N LYS A 90 -22.74 4.18 8.72
CA LYS A 90 -23.78 3.56 9.55
C LYS A 90 -24.62 2.52 8.79
N LYS A 91 -24.81 2.66 7.48
CA LYS A 91 -25.55 1.67 6.67
C LYS A 91 -24.80 0.35 6.50
N SER A 92 -23.46 0.35 6.54
CA SER A 92 -22.64 -0.87 6.45
C SER A 92 -22.42 -1.57 7.81
N LYS A 93 -23.10 -1.08 8.86
CA LYS A 93 -23.03 -1.63 10.22
C LYS A 93 -23.28 -3.13 10.23
N ARG A 94 -22.37 -3.85 10.90
CA ARG A 94 -22.52 -5.28 11.19
C ARG A 94 -21.95 -5.61 12.56
N ILE A 95 -22.73 -6.32 13.37
CA ILE A 95 -22.30 -6.78 14.69
C ILE A 95 -21.78 -8.21 14.56
N MET A 96 -20.52 -8.43 14.91
CA MET A 96 -19.93 -9.76 14.94
C MET A 96 -19.88 -10.30 16.37
N LYS A 97 -20.35 -11.53 16.54
CA LYS A 97 -20.30 -12.23 17.82
C LYS A 97 -19.03 -13.08 17.91
N ARG A 98 -18.47 -13.19 19.11
CA ARG A 98 -17.43 -14.16 19.45
C ARG A 98 -17.82 -14.83 20.77
N ALA A 99 -17.62 -16.15 20.86
CA ALA A 99 -18.12 -16.96 21.99
C ALA A 99 -19.61 -16.70 22.33
N GLY A 100 -20.46 -16.52 21.30
CA GLY A 100 -21.90 -16.28 21.45
C GLY A 100 -22.32 -14.86 21.86
N LYS A 101 -21.39 -13.96 22.21
CA LYS A 101 -21.67 -12.58 22.66
C LYS A 101 -21.29 -11.56 21.58
N PRO A 102 -22.03 -10.44 21.41
CA PRO A 102 -21.58 -9.31 20.59
C PRO A 102 -20.19 -8.85 21.04
N TYR A 103 -19.25 -8.78 20.11
CA TYR A 103 -17.86 -8.47 20.42
C TYR A 103 -17.41 -7.18 19.71
N TYR A 104 -17.77 -7.04 18.43
CA TYR A 104 -17.47 -5.84 17.65
C TYR A 104 -18.69 -5.37 16.88
N GLU A 105 -18.81 -4.05 16.73
CA GLU A 105 -19.57 -3.43 15.66
C GLU A 105 -18.60 -2.90 14.61
N TYR A 106 -18.63 -3.46 13.41
CA TYR A 106 -17.87 -2.96 12.27
C TYR A 106 -18.71 -2.01 11.44
N ARG A 107 -18.07 -0.97 10.92
CA ARG A 107 -18.60 -0.13 9.85
C ARG A 107 -17.49 0.16 8.85
N ASP A 108 -17.86 0.09 7.59
CA ASP A 108 -16.97 0.49 6.51
C ASP A 108 -16.75 2.00 6.59
N THR A 109 -15.53 2.41 6.28
CA THR A 109 -15.22 3.80 5.93
C THR A 109 -14.81 3.85 4.46
N VAL A 110 -14.43 5.01 3.94
CA VAL A 110 -14.14 5.20 2.51
C VAL A 110 -13.15 4.14 1.98
N MET A 111 -13.52 3.54 0.86
CA MET A 111 -12.66 2.66 0.07
C MET A 111 -12.78 3.04 -1.40
N SER A 112 -11.70 2.85 -2.15
CA SER A 112 -11.65 3.08 -3.58
C SER A 112 -11.06 1.86 -4.28
N THR A 113 -11.61 1.49 -5.43
CA THR A 113 -11.10 0.40 -6.29
C THR A 113 -9.66 0.64 -6.72
N VAL A 114 -9.23 1.90 -6.82
CA VAL A 114 -7.86 2.28 -7.21
C VAL A 114 -6.88 2.37 -6.02
N ALA A 115 -7.30 1.98 -4.81
CA ALA A 115 -6.47 2.07 -3.61
C ALA A 115 -6.48 0.77 -2.77
N PRO A 116 -5.37 0.44 -2.08
CA PRO A 116 -5.28 -0.80 -1.31
C PRO A 116 -5.79 -0.68 0.13
N PHE A 117 -6.54 0.37 0.48
CA PHE A 117 -7.11 0.56 1.81
C PHE A 117 -8.28 -0.40 2.07
N ARG A 118 -8.37 -0.91 3.29
CA ARG A 118 -9.51 -1.61 3.89
C ARG A 118 -9.74 -1.06 5.31
N PRO A 119 -10.15 0.21 5.44
CA PRO A 119 -10.23 0.90 6.71
C PRO A 119 -11.59 0.67 7.37
N GLU A 120 -11.55 0.19 8.61
CA GLU A 120 -12.74 -0.18 9.38
C GLU A 120 -12.87 0.70 10.62
N TRP A 121 -14.07 1.19 10.87
CA TRP A 121 -14.49 1.73 12.15
C TRP A 121 -14.99 0.56 13.00
N ILE A 122 -14.41 0.33 14.18
CA ILE A 122 -14.71 -0.85 15.00
C ILE A 122 -14.96 -0.43 16.44
N LEU A 123 -16.19 -0.66 16.94
CA LEU A 123 -16.54 -0.42 18.34
C LEU A 123 -16.33 -1.67 19.18
N GLU A 124 -15.60 -1.54 20.29
CA GLU A 124 -15.33 -2.62 21.25
C GLU A 124 -16.54 -2.87 22.15
N LEU A 125 -17.38 -3.85 21.82
CA LEU A 125 -18.58 -4.20 22.60
C LEU A 125 -18.26 -5.07 23.81
N CYS A 126 -17.13 -5.78 23.79
CA CYS A 126 -16.65 -6.56 24.93
C CYS A 126 -16.05 -5.64 25.99
N ILE A 127 -16.50 -5.78 27.24
CA ILE A 127 -15.97 -5.06 28.40
C ILE A 127 -15.17 -6.04 29.24
N VAL A 128 -13.91 -5.70 29.56
CA VAL A 128 -13.03 -6.48 30.45
C VAL A 128 -12.86 -5.79 31.80
N ASP A 129 -12.75 -6.55 32.87
CA ASP A 129 -12.63 -6.07 34.25
C ASP A 129 -11.18 -5.93 34.75
N ASP A 130 -10.21 -6.44 34.00
CA ASP A 130 -8.77 -6.27 34.23
C ASP A 130 -8.02 -5.96 32.93
N ASN A 131 -6.70 -5.76 33.05
CA ASN A 131 -5.78 -5.57 31.93
C ASN A 131 -4.84 -6.78 31.79
N GLU A 132 -5.32 -8.00 32.05
CA GLU A 132 -4.49 -9.19 31.93
C GLU A 132 -4.48 -9.69 30.47
N PRO A 133 -3.31 -9.95 29.86
CA PRO A 133 -3.25 -10.42 28.47
C PRO A 133 -3.88 -11.81 28.28
N THR A 134 -4.09 -12.54 29.37
CA THR A 134 -4.70 -13.87 29.41
C THR A 134 -6.19 -13.85 29.76
N ASN A 135 -6.81 -12.67 29.92
CA ASN A 135 -8.21 -12.54 30.29
C ASN A 135 -9.12 -13.39 29.35
N PRO A 136 -9.94 -14.32 29.89
CA PRO A 136 -10.69 -15.28 29.09
C PRO A 136 -11.86 -14.66 28.30
N ASP A 137 -12.31 -13.45 28.66
CA ASP A 137 -13.34 -12.74 27.89
C ASP A 137 -12.78 -12.21 26.56
N VAL A 138 -11.46 -12.01 26.45
CA VAL A 138 -10.80 -11.55 25.22
C VAL A 138 -10.81 -12.65 24.16
N GLN A 139 -11.50 -12.40 23.05
CA GLN A 139 -11.61 -13.34 21.95
C GLN A 139 -10.64 -12.97 20.83
N TRP A 140 -9.60 -13.78 20.63
CA TRP A 140 -8.51 -13.52 19.69
C TRP A 140 -8.89 -13.82 18.23
N ASN A 141 -8.29 -13.11 17.28
CA ASN A 141 -8.35 -13.50 15.86
C ASN A 141 -7.17 -14.44 15.50
N ASN A 142 -7.09 -14.89 14.25
CA ASN A 142 -5.98 -15.73 13.78
C ASN A 142 -4.83 -14.91 13.15
N GLY A 143 -4.81 -13.60 13.39
CA GLY A 143 -4.15 -12.65 12.50
C GLY A 143 -4.86 -12.57 11.14
N HIS A 144 -4.41 -11.67 10.28
CA HIS A 144 -4.95 -11.51 8.93
C HIS A 144 -3.88 -10.93 7.98
N PHE A 145 -4.10 -11.05 6.67
CA PHE A 145 -3.10 -10.73 5.66
C PHE A 145 -2.80 -9.23 5.50
N MET A 146 -3.74 -8.35 5.86
CA MET A 146 -3.55 -6.92 5.68
C MET A 146 -2.58 -6.38 6.74
N HIS A 147 -1.73 -5.44 6.34
CA HIS A 147 -1.07 -4.58 7.33
C HIS A 147 -2.13 -3.81 8.08
N GLN A 148 -1.90 -3.48 9.35
CA GLN A 148 -2.85 -2.71 10.14
C GLN A 148 -2.14 -1.61 10.90
N PHE A 149 -2.48 -0.37 10.55
CA PHE A 149 -2.33 0.77 11.43
C PHE A 149 -3.65 0.93 12.21
N THR A 150 -3.57 1.37 13.47
CA THR A 150 -4.78 1.61 14.27
C THR A 150 -4.62 2.86 15.13
N TYR A 151 -5.67 3.67 15.16
CA TYR A 151 -5.80 4.83 16.03
C TYR A 151 -6.89 4.57 17.07
N PHE A 152 -6.61 4.91 18.32
CA PHE A 152 -7.49 4.59 19.46
C PHE A 152 -8.30 5.82 19.90
N ILE A 153 -9.57 5.59 20.25
CA ILE A 153 -10.52 6.58 20.78
C ILE A 153 -11.21 5.96 21.99
N GLY A 154 -11.04 6.57 23.16
CA GLY A 154 -11.56 6.06 24.42
C GLY A 154 -10.62 5.05 25.09
N GLU A 155 -11.17 4.26 26.01
CA GLU A 155 -10.43 3.38 26.92
C GLU A 155 -10.34 1.94 26.39
N VAL A 156 -9.41 1.71 25.47
CA VAL A 156 -9.26 0.45 24.73
C VAL A 156 -8.05 -0.33 25.26
N ASN A 157 -8.21 -1.63 25.49
CA ASN A 157 -7.06 -2.55 25.60
C ASN A 157 -6.77 -3.15 24.23
N PHE A 158 -5.52 -3.07 23.80
CA PHE A 158 -5.00 -3.71 22.59
C PHE A 158 -4.21 -4.96 22.97
N TYR A 159 -4.75 -6.14 22.62
CA TYR A 159 -4.13 -7.43 22.86
C TYR A 159 -3.41 -7.90 21.60
N TYR A 160 -2.20 -8.42 21.73
CA TYR A 160 -1.43 -8.99 20.62
C TYR A 160 -0.53 -10.13 21.08
N GLN A 161 -0.17 -11.04 20.17
CA GLN A 161 0.88 -12.02 20.41
C GLN A 161 2.22 -11.46 19.92
N ASP A 162 3.26 -11.57 20.73
CA ASP A 162 4.61 -11.22 20.31
C ASP A 162 5.24 -12.32 19.43
N SER A 163 6.52 -12.14 19.07
CA SER A 163 7.24 -13.09 18.23
C SER A 163 7.46 -14.47 18.86
N ASP A 164 7.38 -14.57 20.18
CA ASP A 164 7.53 -15.82 20.93
C ASP A 164 6.18 -16.53 21.12
N GLY A 165 5.09 -15.92 20.67
CA GLY A 165 3.71 -16.40 20.83
C GLY A 165 3.07 -16.01 22.15
N GLU A 166 3.77 -15.24 22.99
CA GLU A 166 3.29 -14.79 24.29
C GLU A 166 2.24 -13.69 24.11
N LYS A 167 1.15 -13.80 24.88
CA LYS A 167 0.08 -12.79 24.86
C LYS A 167 0.55 -11.53 25.60
N LYS A 168 0.35 -10.38 24.97
CA LYS A 168 0.62 -9.04 25.50
C LYS A 168 -0.64 -8.20 25.44
N VAL A 169 -0.65 -7.13 26.22
CA VAL A 169 -1.70 -6.13 26.24
C VAL A 169 -1.07 -4.74 26.38
N ALA A 170 -1.52 -3.81 25.57
CA ALA A 170 -1.22 -2.39 25.67
C ALA A 170 -2.49 -1.65 26.08
N ILE A 171 -2.38 -0.80 27.11
CA ILE A 171 -3.50 -0.04 27.67
C ILE A 171 -3.56 1.29 26.92
N MET A 172 -4.47 1.39 25.96
CA MET A 172 -4.55 2.51 25.02
C MET A 172 -5.63 3.52 25.44
N ASN A 173 -5.41 4.77 25.08
CA ASN A 173 -6.30 5.89 25.27
C ASN A 173 -6.47 6.69 23.96
N THR A 174 -7.37 7.67 23.97
CA THR A 174 -7.57 8.56 22.82
C THR A 174 -6.28 9.23 22.39
N GLY A 175 -5.91 9.06 21.13
CA GLY A 175 -4.68 9.64 20.56
C GLY A 175 -3.58 8.61 20.33
N ASP A 176 -3.57 7.54 21.12
CA ASP A 176 -2.59 6.48 20.96
C ASP A 176 -2.77 5.79 19.61
N SER A 177 -1.71 5.13 19.15
CA SER A 177 -1.73 4.42 17.88
C SER A 177 -0.82 3.19 17.89
N MET A 178 -1.05 2.31 16.92
CA MET A 178 -0.18 1.15 16.72
C MET A 178 -0.02 0.79 15.24
N TYR A 179 1.01 0.01 14.97
CA TYR A 179 1.14 -0.81 13.78
C TYR A 179 1.33 -2.29 14.18
N ILE A 180 0.69 -3.20 13.46
CA ILE A 180 0.86 -4.64 13.61
C ILE A 180 1.11 -5.32 12.25
N THR A 181 2.12 -6.18 12.23
CA THR A 181 2.53 -6.94 11.02
C THR A 181 1.45 -7.96 10.63
N PRO A 182 1.28 -8.25 9.32
CA PRO A 182 0.38 -9.30 8.85
C PRO A 182 0.55 -10.62 9.59
N PHE A 183 -0.57 -11.30 9.82
CA PHE A 183 -0.72 -12.59 10.49
C PHE A 183 -0.39 -12.62 11.99
N THR A 184 0.02 -11.51 12.61
CA THR A 184 0.11 -11.44 14.07
C THR A 184 -1.29 -11.41 14.69
N SER A 185 -1.60 -12.38 15.55
CA SER A 185 -2.88 -12.47 16.25
C SER A 185 -3.09 -11.31 17.22
N HIS A 186 -4.31 -10.78 17.25
CA HIS A 186 -4.67 -9.65 18.10
C HIS A 186 -6.18 -9.58 18.42
N SER A 187 -6.51 -8.76 19.41
CA SER A 187 -7.88 -8.38 19.76
C SER A 187 -7.94 -7.03 20.49
N PHE A 188 -9.15 -6.54 20.73
CA PHE A 188 -9.45 -5.29 21.40
C PHE A 188 -10.63 -5.50 22.35
N ALA A 189 -10.65 -4.73 23.45
CA ALA A 189 -11.79 -4.68 24.37
C ALA A 189 -11.85 -3.31 25.06
N THR A 190 -13.04 -2.95 25.53
CA THR A 190 -13.26 -1.76 26.36
C THR A 190 -12.92 -2.08 27.81
N ARG A 191 -12.24 -1.17 28.50
CA ARG A 191 -12.00 -1.32 29.96
C ARG A 191 -13.26 -1.04 30.77
N LYS A 192 -13.50 -1.82 31.81
CA LYS A 192 -14.58 -1.58 32.78
C LYS A 192 -14.42 -0.21 33.45
N GLY A 193 -15.52 0.54 33.51
CA GLY A 193 -15.53 1.90 34.05
C GLY A 193 -15.38 3.00 33.00
N ALA A 194 -15.08 2.65 31.74
CA ALA A 194 -15.10 3.60 30.63
C ALA A 194 -16.49 4.25 30.50
N LYS A 195 -16.50 5.55 30.17
CA LYS A 195 -17.75 6.33 30.00
C LYS A 195 -18.59 5.86 28.82
N GLU A 196 -17.91 5.43 27.76
CA GLU A 196 -18.48 4.90 26.52
C GLU A 196 -17.62 3.71 26.08
N ASN A 197 -18.15 2.89 25.19
CA ASN A 197 -17.35 1.83 24.57
C ASN A 197 -16.14 2.44 23.85
N GLY A 198 -15.01 1.77 23.99
CA GLY A 198 -13.82 2.03 23.20
C GLY A 198 -14.12 1.90 21.71
N LEU A 199 -13.39 2.68 20.93
CA LEU A 199 -13.47 2.71 19.48
C LEU A 199 -12.05 2.70 18.92
N ILE A 200 -11.85 1.91 17.86
CA ILE A 200 -10.67 2.01 17.02
C ILE A 200 -11.03 2.38 15.57
N LEU A 201 -10.11 3.10 14.94
CA LEU A 201 -10.04 3.24 13.49
C LEU A 201 -8.94 2.29 12.99
N ALA A 202 -9.35 1.06 12.64
CA ALA A 202 -8.45 0.02 12.14
C ALA A 202 -8.22 0.21 10.63
N LEU A 203 -7.21 1.00 10.31
CA LEU A 203 -6.86 1.36 8.93
C LEU A 203 -5.98 0.26 8.34
N THR A 204 -6.60 -0.83 7.91
CA THR A 204 -5.86 -1.94 7.27
C THR A 204 -5.58 -1.64 5.81
N TYR A 205 -4.49 -2.19 5.26
CA TYR A 205 -4.13 -2.00 3.86
C TYR A 205 -3.24 -3.10 3.30
N GLY A 206 -3.33 -3.28 1.99
CA GLY A 206 -2.42 -4.12 1.21
C GLY A 206 -1.06 -3.45 1.02
N GLY A 207 0.01 -4.21 1.23
CA GLY A 207 1.37 -3.86 0.81
C GLY A 207 1.68 -4.40 -0.59
N GLN A 208 2.97 -4.61 -0.85
CA GLN A 208 3.47 -5.13 -2.12
C GLN A 208 3.00 -6.57 -2.42
N LEU A 209 2.67 -7.37 -1.40
CA LEU A 209 2.29 -8.78 -1.59
C LEU A 209 0.88 -9.00 -2.15
N THR A 210 0.09 -7.96 -2.42
CA THR A 210 -1.31 -8.11 -2.88
C THR A 210 -1.44 -8.17 -4.41
N GLY A 211 -2.48 -8.82 -4.94
CA GLY A 211 -2.75 -8.88 -6.38
C GLY A 211 -1.72 -9.75 -7.12
N ASP A 212 -1.09 -9.22 -8.17
CA ASP A 212 -0.27 -9.98 -9.12
C ASP A 212 0.91 -10.69 -8.46
N ILE A 213 1.59 -10.02 -7.53
CA ILE A 213 2.68 -10.62 -6.76
C ILE A 213 2.19 -11.83 -5.94
N GLN A 214 0.97 -11.77 -5.40
CA GLN A 214 0.36 -12.92 -4.72
C GLN A 214 0.06 -14.06 -5.69
N GLN A 215 -0.45 -13.74 -6.88
CA GLN A 215 -0.82 -14.74 -7.89
C GLN A 215 0.42 -15.44 -8.44
N GLU A 216 1.49 -14.71 -8.70
CA GLU A 216 2.78 -15.26 -9.13
C GLU A 216 3.33 -16.22 -8.08
N LEU A 217 3.38 -15.82 -6.81
CA LEU A 217 3.79 -16.70 -5.70
C LEU A 217 2.86 -17.91 -5.54
N SER A 218 1.55 -17.73 -5.73
CA SER A 218 0.55 -18.79 -5.60
C SER A 218 0.64 -19.84 -6.72
N ALA A 219 1.20 -19.49 -7.87
CA ALA A 219 1.44 -20.44 -8.96
C ALA A 219 2.67 -21.33 -8.70
N LEU A 220 3.52 -20.97 -7.74
CA LEU A 220 4.63 -21.80 -7.27
C LEU A 220 4.15 -22.84 -6.25
N SER A 221 4.84 -23.98 -6.18
CA SER A 221 4.66 -24.86 -5.02
C SER A 221 5.07 -24.15 -3.74
N ILE A 222 4.45 -24.48 -2.60
CA ILE A 222 4.77 -23.87 -1.29
C ILE A 222 6.28 -23.91 -1.01
N LYS A 223 6.94 -25.04 -1.32
CA LYS A 223 8.39 -25.20 -1.13
C LYS A 223 9.23 -24.25 -1.98
N LEU A 224 8.80 -23.94 -3.20
CA LEU A 224 9.51 -23.00 -4.08
C LEU A 224 9.28 -21.57 -3.61
N GLY A 225 8.01 -21.21 -3.38
CA GLY A 225 7.64 -19.87 -2.92
C GLY A 225 8.26 -19.50 -1.56
N SER A 226 8.38 -20.46 -0.63
CA SER A 226 8.98 -20.23 0.68
C SER A 226 10.46 -19.82 0.63
N ASN A 227 11.19 -20.15 -0.44
CA ASN A 227 12.60 -19.77 -0.57
C ASN A 227 12.80 -18.26 -0.80
N PHE A 228 11.76 -17.52 -1.17
CA PHE A 228 11.81 -16.06 -1.27
C PHE A 228 11.72 -15.36 0.09
N ALA A 229 11.32 -16.06 1.15
CA ALA A 229 11.32 -15.53 2.51
C ALA A 229 12.75 -15.55 3.09
N LEU A 230 13.51 -14.48 2.83
CA LEU A 230 14.86 -14.30 3.37
C LEU A 230 14.83 -14.10 4.90
N ASP A 231 15.93 -14.48 5.58
CA ASP A 231 16.05 -14.33 7.03
C ASP A 231 16.36 -12.88 7.44
N PHE A 232 15.30 -12.13 7.73
CA PHE A 232 15.39 -10.74 8.19
C PHE A 232 15.18 -10.62 9.72
N SER A 233 15.48 -11.68 10.48
CA SER A 233 15.37 -11.68 11.95
C SER A 233 16.33 -10.69 12.64
N SER A 234 17.43 -10.34 12.00
CA SER A 234 18.39 -9.32 12.46
C SER A 234 19.00 -8.57 11.27
N ASN A 235 19.66 -7.44 11.52
CA ASN A 235 20.35 -6.70 10.47
C ASN A 235 21.49 -7.51 9.84
N SER A 236 22.24 -8.26 10.67
CA SER A 236 23.33 -9.11 10.21
C SER A 236 22.85 -10.29 9.35
N SER A 237 21.77 -10.96 9.77
CA SER A 237 21.19 -12.05 8.98
C SER A 237 20.60 -11.55 7.66
N ALA A 238 19.96 -10.38 7.66
CA ALA A 238 19.42 -9.76 6.45
C ALA A 238 20.53 -9.40 5.44
N SER A 239 21.62 -8.78 5.91
CA SER A 239 22.79 -8.47 5.07
C SER A 239 23.40 -9.73 4.45
N ALA A 240 23.55 -10.78 5.26
CA ALA A 240 24.07 -12.07 4.80
C ALA A 240 23.15 -12.75 3.77
N ALA A 241 21.83 -12.75 4.03
CA ALA A 241 20.83 -13.36 3.16
C ALA A 241 20.77 -12.66 1.78
N LEU A 242 20.82 -11.33 1.76
CA LEU A 242 20.86 -10.55 0.52
C LEU A 242 22.12 -10.84 -0.30
N LEU A 243 23.30 -10.84 0.33
CA LEU A 243 24.56 -11.17 -0.35
C LEU A 243 24.52 -12.59 -0.92
N ASN A 244 24.07 -13.56 -0.12
CA ASN A 244 23.97 -14.95 -0.54
C ASN A 244 22.99 -15.14 -1.71
N TYR A 245 21.83 -14.48 -1.65
CA TYR A 245 20.84 -14.47 -2.72
C TYR A 245 21.44 -13.93 -4.02
N HIS A 246 22.03 -12.72 -3.96
CA HIS A 246 22.62 -12.09 -5.15
C HIS A 246 23.81 -12.87 -5.73
N ARG A 247 24.69 -13.44 -4.89
CA ARG A 247 25.77 -14.31 -5.38
C ARG A 247 25.22 -15.54 -6.10
N LYS A 248 24.18 -16.17 -5.55
CA LYS A 248 23.57 -17.38 -6.12
C LYS A 248 22.89 -17.12 -7.45
N ILE A 249 22.13 -16.02 -7.60
CA ILE A 249 21.50 -15.69 -8.88
C ILE A 249 22.53 -15.29 -9.95
N SER A 250 23.70 -14.77 -9.56
CA SER A 250 24.84 -14.56 -10.46
C SER A 250 25.62 -15.85 -10.75
N ASN A 251 25.27 -16.98 -10.12
CA ASN A 251 25.94 -18.27 -10.22
C ASN A 251 27.45 -18.23 -9.87
N PHE A 252 27.85 -17.32 -8.97
CA PHE A 252 29.24 -17.16 -8.56
C PHE A 252 29.59 -18.14 -7.45
N THR A 253 30.73 -18.83 -7.60
CA THR A 253 31.38 -19.50 -6.47
C THR A 253 32.04 -18.46 -5.57
N LEU A 254 32.31 -18.80 -4.30
CA LEU A 254 33.10 -17.91 -3.42
C LEU A 254 34.49 -17.62 -4.00
N LYS A 255 35.09 -18.57 -4.72
CA LYS A 255 36.38 -18.40 -5.40
C LYS A 255 36.30 -17.36 -6.52
N GLU A 256 35.25 -17.41 -7.32
CA GLU A 256 35.04 -16.46 -8.42
C GLU A 256 34.73 -15.05 -7.89
N LEU A 257 33.86 -14.95 -6.88
CA LEU A 257 33.56 -13.67 -6.25
C LEU A 257 34.81 -13.07 -5.57
N SER A 258 35.62 -13.90 -4.91
CA SER A 258 36.90 -13.49 -4.30
C SER A 258 37.87 -12.92 -5.34
N LYS A 259 38.04 -13.61 -6.47
CA LYS A 259 38.89 -13.15 -7.58
C LYS A 259 38.42 -11.79 -8.14
N ASN A 260 37.11 -11.60 -8.31
CA ASN A 260 36.55 -10.40 -8.93
C ASN A 260 36.48 -9.19 -7.98
N THR A 261 36.57 -9.41 -6.66
CA THR A 261 36.47 -8.36 -5.64
C THR A 261 37.78 -8.09 -4.91
N LEU A 262 38.74 -9.02 -5.01
CA LEU A 262 39.95 -9.08 -4.18
C LEU A 262 39.67 -9.20 -2.67
N ILE A 263 38.46 -9.65 -2.30
CA ILE A 263 38.08 -9.99 -0.93
C ILE A 263 38.42 -11.46 -0.69
N THR A 264 38.96 -11.80 0.48
CA THR A 264 39.36 -13.19 0.77
C THR A 264 38.13 -14.10 0.83
N ILE A 265 38.29 -15.38 0.48
CA ILE A 265 37.21 -16.37 0.60
C ILE A 265 36.69 -16.45 2.05
N ASP A 266 37.57 -16.30 3.04
CA ASP A 266 37.19 -16.38 4.45
C ASP A 266 36.37 -15.16 4.88
N ASP A 267 36.71 -13.94 4.45
CA ASP A 267 35.86 -12.77 4.66
C ASP A 267 34.48 -12.95 3.99
N LEU A 268 34.43 -13.48 2.76
CA LEU A 268 33.15 -13.76 2.09
C LEU A 268 32.29 -14.76 2.87
N LYS A 269 32.88 -15.81 3.47
CA LYS A 269 32.16 -16.74 4.34
C LYS A 269 31.64 -16.05 5.62
N LEU A 270 32.41 -15.14 6.19
CA LEU A 270 31.98 -14.36 7.36
C LEU A 270 30.82 -13.41 7.00
N PHE A 271 30.84 -12.83 5.80
CA PHE A 271 29.74 -12.00 5.29
C PHE A 271 28.47 -12.82 5.05
N GLU A 272 28.57 -13.97 4.36
CA GLU A 272 27.40 -14.82 4.07
C GLU A 272 26.84 -15.59 5.27
N SER A 273 27.56 -15.62 6.39
CA SER A 273 27.05 -16.15 7.66
C SER A 273 26.50 -15.07 8.60
N GLY A 274 26.66 -13.79 8.26
CA GLY A 274 26.30 -12.66 9.13
C GLY A 274 27.23 -12.47 10.32
N SER A 275 28.36 -13.18 10.37
CA SER A 275 29.36 -13.07 11.45
C SER A 275 30.16 -11.77 11.38
N LYS A 276 30.24 -11.16 10.21
CA LYS A 276 30.90 -9.88 9.95
C LYS A 276 30.09 -9.11 8.91
N LEU A 277 29.95 -7.80 9.09
CA LEU A 277 29.36 -6.93 8.07
C LEU A 277 30.45 -6.43 7.11
N PRO A 278 30.21 -6.42 5.79
CA PRO A 278 31.11 -5.74 4.86
C PRO A 278 31.11 -4.23 5.12
N SER A 279 32.28 -3.60 5.05
CA SER A 279 32.37 -2.13 5.00
C SER A 279 31.71 -1.59 3.73
N PHE A 280 31.39 -0.30 3.71
CA PHE A 280 30.79 0.32 2.52
C PHE A 280 31.69 0.23 1.27
N SER A 281 33.02 0.25 1.45
CA SER A 281 33.97 0.03 0.35
C SER A 281 33.90 -1.40 -0.19
N GLU A 282 33.78 -2.40 0.69
CA GLU A 282 33.58 -3.79 0.29
C GLU A 282 32.22 -4.00 -0.38
N LEU A 283 31.15 -3.39 0.13
CA LEU A 283 29.83 -3.41 -0.52
C LEU A 283 29.88 -2.87 -1.95
N LYS A 284 30.62 -1.79 -2.22
CA LYS A 284 30.82 -1.28 -3.59
C LYS A 284 31.51 -2.29 -4.50
N LYS A 285 32.55 -2.96 -4.01
CA LYS A 285 33.27 -4.00 -4.77
C LYS A 285 32.35 -5.20 -5.06
N LEU A 286 31.61 -5.66 -4.06
CA LEU A 286 30.65 -6.76 -4.17
C LEU A 286 29.55 -6.41 -5.18
N ALA A 287 28.90 -5.25 -5.03
CA ALA A 287 27.83 -4.81 -5.92
C ALA A 287 28.31 -4.70 -7.37
N ASN A 288 29.48 -4.10 -7.60
CA ASN A 288 30.07 -4.00 -8.93
C ASN A 288 30.38 -5.39 -9.54
N ALA A 289 30.96 -6.32 -8.76
CA ALA A 289 31.25 -7.66 -9.23
C ALA A 289 29.98 -8.47 -9.56
N LEU A 290 28.88 -8.22 -8.84
CA LEU A 290 27.58 -8.87 -9.03
C LEU A 290 26.69 -8.13 -10.06
N THR A 291 27.15 -7.00 -10.61
CA THR A 291 26.39 -6.15 -11.55
C THR A 291 25.05 -5.67 -10.97
N ILE A 292 25.08 -5.22 -9.72
CA ILE A 292 23.94 -4.65 -8.99
C ILE A 292 24.34 -3.34 -8.32
N ASN A 293 23.38 -2.63 -7.74
CA ASN A 293 23.67 -1.44 -6.94
C ASN A 293 23.99 -1.83 -5.50
N VAL A 294 24.74 -1.00 -4.78
CA VAL A 294 24.96 -1.18 -3.33
C VAL A 294 23.64 -1.25 -2.58
N ARG A 295 22.63 -0.49 -3.01
CA ARG A 295 21.26 -0.53 -2.45
C ARG A 295 20.69 -1.94 -2.41
N ASP A 296 20.95 -2.75 -3.43
CA ASP A 296 20.35 -4.08 -3.56
C ASP A 296 21.04 -5.10 -2.62
N LEU A 297 22.19 -4.75 -2.03
CA LEU A 297 22.86 -5.49 -0.96
C LEU A 297 22.58 -4.95 0.45
N LEU A 298 21.93 -3.78 0.56
CA LEU A 298 21.66 -3.16 1.84
C LEU A 298 20.30 -3.64 2.39
N PRO A 299 20.26 -4.21 3.61
CA PRO A 299 19.01 -4.33 4.34
C PRO A 299 18.55 -2.94 4.84
N ASN A 300 17.39 -2.90 5.50
CA ASN A 300 16.99 -1.71 6.25
C ASN A 300 18.00 -1.40 7.36
N ASP A 301 18.10 -0.13 7.75
CA ASP A 301 19.08 0.32 8.77
C ASP A 301 18.88 -0.35 10.15
N LYS A 302 17.65 -0.80 10.45
CA LYS A 302 17.30 -1.53 11.67
C LYS A 302 16.22 -2.58 11.43
N THR A 303 16.19 -3.59 12.29
CA THR A 303 15.08 -4.53 12.40
C THR A 303 14.03 -3.96 13.34
N GLU A 304 12.80 -3.83 12.87
CA GLU A 304 11.67 -3.32 13.66
C GLU A 304 10.92 -4.46 14.36
N ASN A 305 10.31 -4.15 15.51
CA ASN A 305 9.37 -5.06 16.16
C ASN A 305 8.16 -5.34 15.26
N LYS A 306 7.58 -6.54 15.39
CA LYS A 306 6.38 -6.94 14.64
C LYS A 306 5.13 -6.16 15.04
N VAL A 307 5.12 -5.64 16.26
CA VAL A 307 4.09 -4.75 16.81
C VAL A 307 4.79 -3.49 17.30
N ILE A 308 4.29 -2.34 16.89
CA ILE A 308 4.76 -1.03 17.33
C ILE A 308 3.59 -0.35 18.00
N VAL A 309 3.73 -0.09 19.29
CA VAL A 309 2.81 0.75 20.07
C VAL A 309 3.45 2.12 20.19
N LYS A 310 2.67 3.17 19.96
CA LYS A 310 3.10 4.55 20.18
C LYS A 310 2.03 5.29 20.96
N TYR A 311 2.36 5.68 22.18
CA TYR A 311 1.49 6.52 22.99
C TYR A 311 1.51 7.96 22.46
N TYR A 312 0.41 8.69 22.68
CA TYR A 312 0.26 10.03 22.12
C TYR A 312 1.37 11.00 22.58
N ASP A 313 1.87 10.88 23.81
CA ASP A 313 2.95 11.72 24.33
C ASP A 313 4.34 11.42 23.74
N GLU A 314 4.50 10.30 23.05
CA GLU A 314 5.73 9.92 22.34
C GLU A 314 5.81 10.51 20.91
N GLY A 315 4.68 11.03 20.39
CA GLY A 315 4.59 11.58 19.05
C GLY A 315 5.23 12.97 18.93
N GLN A 316 6.04 13.15 17.88
CA GLN A 316 6.56 14.47 17.55
C GLN A 316 5.49 15.34 16.91
N THR A 317 5.53 16.63 17.23
CA THR A 317 4.60 17.62 16.69
C THR A 317 5.36 18.73 15.97
N TRP A 318 4.83 19.20 14.84
CA TRP A 318 5.34 20.37 14.13
C TRP A 318 4.21 21.13 13.44
N PHE A 319 4.41 22.42 13.22
CA PHE A 319 3.50 23.22 12.41
C PHE A 319 3.82 23.12 10.93
N TYR A 320 2.80 23.24 10.10
CA TYR A 320 2.94 23.24 8.65
C TYR A 320 1.83 24.08 7.98
N PRO A 321 2.12 24.76 6.86
CA PRO A 321 3.45 25.18 6.44
C PRO A 321 4.05 26.21 7.40
N GLU A 322 5.37 26.40 7.36
CA GLU A 322 6.14 27.24 8.29
C GLU A 322 5.63 28.70 8.38
N ASP A 323 5.14 29.25 7.28
CA ASP A 323 4.79 30.66 7.17
C ASP A 323 3.43 31.04 7.80
N ASN A 324 2.53 30.07 8.01
CA ASN A 324 1.16 30.37 8.46
C ASN A 324 0.57 29.38 9.47
N ASN A 325 1.25 28.28 9.78
CA ASN A 325 0.85 27.29 10.78
C ASN A 325 -0.62 26.81 10.62
N SER A 326 -1.10 26.69 9.38
CA SER A 326 -2.47 26.23 9.07
C SER A 326 -2.76 24.85 9.65
N TYR A 327 -1.73 24.06 9.91
CA TYR A 327 -1.82 22.74 10.50
C TYR A 327 -0.81 22.56 11.63
N GLU A 328 -1.19 21.76 12.62
CA GLU A 328 -0.30 21.15 13.59
C GLU A 328 -0.35 19.64 13.35
N PHE A 329 0.75 19.09 12.83
CA PHE A 329 0.91 17.67 12.56
C PHE A 329 1.44 16.99 13.82
N HIS A 330 0.87 15.84 14.14
CA HIS A 330 1.34 14.96 15.20
C HIS A 330 1.62 13.57 14.60
N GLU A 331 2.86 13.11 14.72
CA GLU A 331 3.31 11.84 14.16
C GLU A 331 2.80 10.65 14.99
N LEU A 332 2.07 9.75 14.33
CA LEU A 332 1.54 8.53 14.94
C LEU A 332 2.49 7.33 14.74
N ALA A 333 2.06 6.13 15.13
CA ALA A 333 2.84 4.90 15.00
C ALA A 333 3.24 4.63 13.55
N SER A 334 4.52 4.35 13.32
CA SER A 334 5.11 4.04 12.01
C SER A 334 6.21 2.99 12.14
N THR A 335 6.59 2.36 11.02
CA THR A 335 7.65 1.35 10.96
C THR A 335 8.55 1.61 9.75
N SER A 336 9.87 1.52 9.91
CA SER A 336 10.79 1.61 8.77
C SER A 336 10.68 0.44 7.79
N ALA A 337 10.05 -0.68 8.21
CA ALA A 337 9.69 -1.78 7.32
C ALA A 337 8.67 -1.38 6.23
N LEU A 338 7.92 -0.30 6.45
CA LEU A 338 6.96 0.27 5.51
C LEU A 338 7.25 1.76 5.33
N PRO A 339 8.36 2.13 4.67
CA PRO A 339 8.84 3.51 4.65
C PRO A 339 7.86 4.48 3.96
N PHE A 340 6.95 3.96 3.14
CA PHE A 340 5.89 4.71 2.46
C PHE A 340 4.54 4.68 3.20
N SER A 341 4.48 4.15 4.43
CA SER A 341 3.33 4.28 5.32
C SER A 341 3.58 5.41 6.31
N LYS A 342 2.78 6.47 6.24
CA LYS A 342 2.90 7.67 7.08
C LYS A 342 1.56 7.98 7.73
N SER A 343 1.51 8.04 9.05
CA SER A 343 0.31 8.25 9.84
C SER A 343 0.41 9.54 10.65
N PHE A 344 -0.65 10.34 10.62
CA PHE A 344 -0.69 11.63 11.28
C PHE A 344 -2.05 11.86 11.92
N GLU A 345 -2.04 12.44 13.11
CA GLU A 345 -3.15 13.26 13.56
C GLU A 345 -2.84 14.71 13.14
N ILE A 346 -3.79 15.37 12.50
CA ILE A 346 -3.62 16.76 12.04
C ILE A 346 -4.71 17.60 12.69
N LYS A 347 -4.28 18.57 13.50
CA LYS A 347 -5.15 19.67 13.92
C LYS A 347 -5.12 20.75 12.85
N VAL A 348 -6.29 21.04 12.30
CA VAL A 348 -6.49 22.12 11.32
C VAL A 348 -6.77 23.39 12.10
N ASN A 349 -5.90 24.38 11.96
CA ASN A 349 -6.05 25.69 12.58
C ASN A 349 -6.84 26.62 11.65
N ASN A 350 -7.61 27.54 12.23
CA ASN A 350 -8.40 28.49 11.45
C ASN A 350 -7.46 29.40 10.65
N SER A 351 -7.54 29.31 9.33
CA SER A 351 -6.69 30.02 8.38
C SER A 351 -7.56 30.45 7.20
N ASP A 352 -7.43 31.71 6.79
CA ASP A 352 -8.13 32.25 5.62
C ASP A 352 -7.32 32.08 4.32
N ASN A 353 -6.15 31.42 4.39
CA ASN A 353 -5.30 31.19 3.22
C ASN A 353 -5.97 30.24 2.21
N SER A 354 -6.13 30.64 0.95
CA SER A 354 -6.73 29.78 -0.08
C SER A 354 -5.73 28.84 -0.78
N GLU A 355 -4.44 28.92 -0.44
CA GLU A 355 -3.38 28.11 -1.04
C GLU A 355 -3.60 26.60 -0.84
N LEU A 356 -3.38 25.82 -1.91
CA LEU A 356 -3.38 24.36 -1.86
C LEU A 356 -2.01 23.87 -1.37
N ASP A 357 -1.83 23.97 -0.06
CA ASP A 357 -0.58 23.81 0.66
C ASP A 357 -0.19 22.36 0.96
N LEU A 358 -1.05 21.37 0.65
CA LEU A 358 -0.77 19.95 0.83
C LEU A 358 -0.70 19.21 -0.50
N GLU A 359 0.35 18.41 -0.67
CA GLU A 359 0.54 17.48 -1.78
C GLU A 359 1.35 16.26 -1.31
N SER A 360 0.97 15.06 -1.75
CA SER A 360 1.70 13.83 -1.43
C SER A 360 1.63 12.84 -2.58
N GLY A 361 2.76 12.25 -2.98
CA GLY A 361 2.82 11.18 -3.98
C GLY A 361 2.32 9.82 -3.51
N LEU A 362 1.51 9.77 -2.45
CA LEU A 362 1.00 8.56 -1.81
C LEU A 362 -0.54 8.55 -1.85
N HIS A 363 -1.15 7.37 -1.78
CA HIS A 363 -2.58 7.24 -1.52
C HIS A 363 -2.88 7.75 -0.13
N GLN A 364 -3.98 8.49 0.05
CA GLN A 364 -4.31 9.08 1.35
C GLN A 364 -5.71 8.68 1.78
N TYR A 365 -5.82 8.14 2.98
CA TYR A 365 -7.07 7.98 3.71
C TYR A 365 -7.14 9.10 4.75
N VAL A 366 -8.30 9.74 4.88
CA VAL A 366 -8.56 10.79 5.86
C VAL A 366 -9.88 10.51 6.56
N TYR A 367 -9.94 10.73 7.87
CA TYR A 367 -11.15 10.63 8.68
C TYR A 367 -11.26 11.85 9.58
N ASN A 368 -12.43 12.50 9.63
CA ASN A 368 -12.65 13.62 10.54
C ASN A 368 -12.98 13.09 11.95
N ILE A 369 -11.95 13.03 12.81
CA ILE A 369 -12.07 12.65 14.22
C ILE A 369 -12.46 13.83 15.13
N GLY A 370 -12.51 15.05 14.57
CA GLY A 370 -12.94 16.25 15.28
C GLY A 370 -14.45 16.35 15.44
N LYS A 371 -14.89 17.42 16.13
CA LYS A 371 -16.32 17.71 16.35
C LYS A 371 -16.90 18.72 15.36
N ASN A 372 -16.05 19.33 14.54
CA ASN A 372 -16.44 20.38 13.60
C ASN A 372 -16.26 19.91 12.16
N PRO A 373 -17.11 20.38 11.24
CA PRO A 373 -16.87 20.22 9.81
C PRO A 373 -15.58 20.94 9.38
N ILE A 374 -14.89 20.36 8.39
CA ILE A 374 -13.67 20.92 7.78
C ILE A 374 -13.91 21.07 6.29
N SER A 375 -13.54 22.21 5.71
CA SER A 375 -13.59 22.43 4.27
C SER A 375 -12.36 21.82 3.61
N LEU A 376 -12.57 21.02 2.58
CA LEU A 376 -11.52 20.46 1.72
C LEU A 376 -11.61 21.14 0.35
N THR A 377 -10.52 21.76 -0.09
CA THR A 377 -10.39 22.30 -1.45
C THR A 377 -9.29 21.55 -2.18
N TRP A 378 -9.49 21.18 -3.44
CA TRP A 378 -8.46 20.51 -4.24
C TRP A 378 -8.51 20.91 -5.70
N LYS A 379 -7.41 20.66 -6.41
CA LYS A 379 -7.27 20.91 -7.85
C LYS A 379 -7.06 19.61 -8.62
N LEU A 380 -7.83 19.40 -9.67
CA LEU A 380 -7.66 18.31 -10.64
C LEU A 380 -7.96 18.82 -12.05
N ASN A 381 -7.08 18.55 -13.01
CA ASN A 381 -7.22 18.95 -14.42
C ASN A 381 -7.60 20.44 -14.59
N ASP A 382 -6.90 21.30 -13.87
CA ASP A 382 -7.12 22.76 -13.81
C ASP A 382 -8.47 23.23 -13.26
N LYS A 383 -9.31 22.32 -12.77
CA LYS A 383 -10.55 22.63 -12.04
C LYS A 383 -10.30 22.60 -10.53
N ILE A 384 -10.92 23.54 -9.83
CA ILE A 384 -10.93 23.60 -8.37
C ILE A 384 -12.27 23.08 -7.87
N PHE A 385 -12.22 22.23 -6.85
CA PHE A 385 -13.38 21.65 -6.20
C PHE A 385 -13.31 21.96 -4.71
N THR A 386 -14.47 22.10 -4.07
CA THR A 386 -14.59 22.31 -2.63
C THR A 386 -15.67 21.41 -2.07
N LYS A 387 -15.42 20.80 -0.92
CA LYS A 387 -16.39 19.97 -0.21
C LYS A 387 -16.24 20.09 1.30
N LEU A 388 -17.37 20.04 2.01
CA LEU A 388 -17.37 20.01 3.46
C LEU A 388 -17.27 18.56 3.95
N ILE A 389 -16.38 18.31 4.92
CA ILE A 389 -16.13 17.01 5.54
C ILE A 389 -16.64 17.09 6.98
N ASN A 390 -17.76 16.44 7.26
CA ASN A 390 -18.39 16.49 8.58
C ASN A 390 -17.66 15.55 9.56
N PRO A 391 -17.88 15.72 10.88
CA PRO A 391 -17.43 14.75 11.87
C PRO A 391 -17.83 13.32 11.51
N ASN A 392 -16.87 12.40 11.55
CA ASN A 392 -17.01 10.99 11.17
C ASN A 392 -17.23 10.71 9.68
N ASP A 393 -17.10 11.72 8.81
CA ASP A 393 -16.92 11.47 7.38
C ASP A 393 -15.48 10.99 7.13
N SER A 394 -15.32 10.18 6.08
CA SER A 394 -14.03 9.70 5.60
C SER A 394 -13.86 9.99 4.12
N LEU A 395 -12.63 10.19 3.68
CA LEU A 395 -12.32 10.41 2.27
C LEU A 395 -10.98 9.79 1.84
N TYR A 396 -10.93 9.42 0.58
CA TYR A 396 -9.74 8.93 -0.10
C TYR A 396 -9.27 10.00 -1.09
N LEU A 397 -7.96 10.28 -1.13
CA LEU A 397 -7.33 11.11 -2.17
C LEU A 397 -6.34 10.28 -2.99
N LYS A 398 -6.37 10.50 -4.30
CA LYS A 398 -5.34 9.99 -5.22
C LYS A 398 -3.98 10.64 -4.93
N PRO A 399 -2.86 9.95 -5.25
CA PRO A 399 -1.53 10.54 -5.24
C PRO A 399 -1.43 11.84 -6.04
N PHE A 400 -0.61 12.78 -5.57
CA PHE A 400 -0.29 14.08 -6.17
C PHE A 400 -1.46 15.07 -6.33
N ILE A 401 -2.61 14.81 -5.71
CA ILE A 401 -3.67 15.82 -5.63
C ILE A 401 -3.23 16.96 -4.71
N LYS A 402 -3.10 18.17 -5.27
CA LYS A 402 -2.90 19.41 -4.51
C LYS A 402 -4.21 19.78 -3.83
N HIS A 403 -4.16 19.96 -2.52
CA HIS A 403 -5.34 20.21 -1.71
C HIS A 403 -5.01 21.06 -0.47
N ASN A 404 -6.04 21.50 0.24
CA ASN A 404 -5.93 22.04 1.58
C ASN A 404 -7.12 21.61 2.44
N PHE A 405 -6.95 21.72 3.76
CA PHE A 405 -8.04 21.66 4.73
C PHE A 405 -8.14 22.99 5.46
N ARG A 406 -9.38 23.47 5.66
CA ARG A 406 -9.66 24.76 6.31
C ARG A 406 -10.81 24.66 7.31
N GLY A 407 -10.78 25.57 8.28
CA GLY A 407 -11.68 25.58 9.43
C GLY A 407 -10.91 25.28 10.71
N ASN A 408 -11.59 24.73 11.72
CA ASN A 408 -10.98 24.40 13.00
C ASN A 408 -11.43 23.01 13.45
N GLY A 409 -10.52 22.03 13.42
CA GLY A 409 -10.87 20.65 13.73
C GLY A 409 -9.68 19.71 13.73
N LYS A 410 -9.95 18.41 13.68
CA LYS A 410 -8.93 17.37 13.79
C LYS A 410 -9.20 16.23 12.80
N LEU A 411 -8.18 15.83 12.07
CA LEU A 411 -8.20 14.78 11.06
C LEU A 411 -7.22 13.68 11.43
N LEU A 412 -7.63 12.43 11.23
CA LEU A 412 -6.71 11.30 11.15
C LEU A 412 -6.34 11.10 9.68
N ILE A 413 -5.05 11.05 9.36
CA ILE A 413 -4.56 10.78 8.00
C ILE A 413 -3.63 9.57 8.02
N LEU A 414 -3.87 8.63 7.12
CA LEU A 414 -2.92 7.56 6.77
C LEU A 414 -2.57 7.66 5.29
N ARG A 415 -1.28 7.77 5.00
CA ARG A 415 -0.72 7.76 3.65
C ARG A 415 -0.01 6.45 3.39
N ILE A 416 -0.26 5.80 2.25
CA ILE A 416 0.40 4.55 1.85
C ILE A 416 0.84 4.56 0.40
N GLY A 417 1.92 3.86 0.08
CA GLY A 417 2.46 3.82 -1.28
C GLY A 417 1.67 2.97 -2.27
N GLY A 418 0.95 1.94 -1.81
CA GLY A 418 0.44 0.91 -2.72
C GLY A 418 1.60 0.23 -3.45
N LYS A 419 1.48 0.04 -4.76
CA LYS A 419 2.49 -0.66 -5.59
C LYS A 419 3.49 0.27 -6.29
N ILE A 420 3.26 1.59 -6.27
CA ILE A 420 4.01 2.52 -7.11
C ILE A 420 5.36 2.91 -6.48
N PRO A 421 5.43 3.49 -5.27
CA PRO A 421 6.71 3.88 -4.67
C PRO A 421 7.60 2.68 -4.35
N GLY A 422 8.89 2.81 -4.61
CA GLY A 422 9.86 1.72 -4.54
C GLY A 422 10.45 1.42 -5.92
N ASP A 423 10.50 0.15 -6.30
CA ASP A 423 11.12 -0.27 -7.57
C ASP A 423 10.31 0.15 -8.81
N SER A 424 8.97 0.06 -8.79
CA SER A 424 8.14 0.47 -9.93
C SER A 424 8.29 1.96 -10.26
N GLN A 425 8.32 2.86 -9.26
CA GLN A 425 8.58 4.28 -9.47
C GLN A 425 10.00 4.53 -10.03
N ARG A 426 11.00 3.76 -9.59
CA ARG A 426 12.37 3.87 -10.09
C ARG A 426 12.48 3.41 -11.54
N GLU A 427 11.83 2.31 -11.91
CA GLU A 427 11.74 1.82 -13.28
C GLU A 427 11.10 2.87 -14.20
N LEU A 428 9.94 3.42 -13.82
CA LEU A 428 9.27 4.48 -14.59
C LEU A 428 10.19 5.72 -14.76
N SER A 429 11.00 6.02 -13.75
CA SER A 429 11.97 7.12 -13.81
C SER A 429 13.11 6.84 -14.80
N ILE A 430 13.56 5.59 -14.90
CA ILE A 430 14.56 5.13 -15.88
C ILE A 430 14.00 5.16 -17.31
N VAL A 431 12.74 4.73 -17.50
CA VAL A 431 12.01 4.81 -18.78
C VAL A 431 11.92 6.27 -19.27
N GLY A 432 11.82 7.21 -18.33
CA GLY A 432 11.96 8.63 -18.57
C GLY A 432 10.65 9.36 -18.88
N LYS A 433 10.58 10.63 -18.47
CA LYS A 433 9.35 11.45 -18.51
C LYS A 433 8.68 11.54 -19.89
N LYS A 434 9.46 11.49 -20.98
CA LYS A 434 8.93 11.56 -22.35
C LYS A 434 8.11 10.33 -22.75
N ASN A 435 8.34 9.20 -22.08
CA ASN A 435 7.70 7.91 -22.38
C ASN A 435 6.62 7.53 -21.35
N THR A 436 6.46 8.32 -20.28
CA THR A 436 5.55 8.01 -19.16
C THR A 436 4.11 7.79 -19.60
N GLU A 437 3.60 8.57 -20.55
CA GLU A 437 2.24 8.43 -21.05
C GLU A 437 1.99 7.05 -21.65
N ARG A 438 2.86 6.62 -22.57
CA ARG A 438 2.78 5.30 -23.20
C ARG A 438 3.06 4.14 -22.23
N ALA A 439 3.91 4.37 -21.24
CA ALA A 439 4.17 3.37 -20.19
C ALA A 439 2.95 3.16 -19.28
N ILE A 440 2.13 4.19 -19.07
CA ILE A 440 0.88 4.08 -18.30
C ILE A 440 -0.24 3.50 -19.17
N SER A 441 -0.34 3.94 -20.42
CA SER A 441 -1.35 3.45 -21.36
C SER A 441 -0.84 3.56 -22.79
N GLU A 442 -0.69 2.42 -23.47
CA GLU A 442 -0.17 2.38 -24.84
C GLU A 442 -1.22 2.89 -25.85
N THR A 443 -0.77 3.69 -26.81
CA THR A 443 -1.64 4.39 -27.77
C THR A 443 -1.32 4.07 -29.22
N MET A 444 -0.26 3.30 -29.49
CA MET A 444 0.16 2.95 -30.85
C MET A 444 0.72 1.53 -30.95
N LEU A 445 0.68 0.95 -32.15
CA LEU A 445 1.38 -0.29 -32.45
C LEU A 445 2.90 -0.09 -32.28
N TRP A 446 3.60 -1.17 -31.92
CA TRP A 446 5.05 -1.14 -31.68
C TRP A 446 5.90 -0.79 -32.93
N PHE A 447 5.27 -0.76 -34.12
CA PHE A 447 5.88 -0.33 -35.37
C PHE A 447 4.81 0.26 -36.32
N ASP A 448 5.27 0.93 -37.38
CA ASP A 448 4.41 1.39 -38.48
C ASP A 448 4.66 0.50 -39.70
N SER A 449 3.61 -0.16 -40.21
CA SER A 449 3.69 -1.03 -41.38
C SER A 449 4.01 -0.29 -42.68
N LYS A 450 3.82 1.04 -42.72
CA LYS A 450 4.20 1.89 -43.85
C LYS A 450 5.69 2.27 -43.85
N GLY A 451 6.39 1.98 -42.76
CA GLY A 451 7.78 2.40 -42.54
C GLY A 451 7.89 3.85 -42.03
N LYS A 452 9.09 4.21 -41.57
CA LYS A 452 9.44 5.55 -41.08
C LYS A 452 10.79 5.95 -41.68
N ASN A 453 10.77 6.36 -42.94
CA ASN A 453 11.92 6.91 -43.66
C ASN A 453 11.64 8.33 -44.13
#